data_AF-A0A0D2A613-F1
#
_entry.id   AF-A0A0D2A613-F1
#
_cell.length_a   1.000
_cell.length_b   1.000
_cell.length_c   1.000
_cell.angle_alpha   90.00
_cell.angle_beta   90.00
_cell.angle_gamma   90.00
#
_symmetry.space_group_name_H-M   'P 1'
#
loop_
_entity.id
_entity.type
_entity.pdbx_description
1 polymer ?
#
loop_
_entity_poly.entity_id
_entity_poly.type
_entity_poly.pdbx_seq_one_letter_code
_entity_poly.pdbx_strand_id
1 'polypeptide(L)'
;MVCMSLAILASKVEFLALKLFGTQVDSEGDFRYIEQANGTKLLIKNEVVAQGAQDAGIVEILGPTLGQMLEVSPARKEERNQGILNTRFVTMHIPGNVNQDGILNINLGEAEAYQVKDMLFKT
;
A
#
# COMPACT_ATOMS: atom_id res chain seq x y z
N MET A 1 -14.54 3.28 -11.10
CA MET A 1 -13.32 2.94 -10.34
C MET A 1 -13.69 1.79 -9.43
N VAL A 2 -12.87 0.74 -9.39
CA VAL A 2 -13.09 -0.45 -8.59
C VAL A 2 -11.98 -0.52 -7.55
N CYS A 3 -12.33 -0.95 -6.34
CA CYS A 3 -11.37 -1.22 -5.27
C CYS A 3 -11.14 -2.73 -5.18
N MET A 4 -9.89 -3.16 -5.31
CA MET A 4 -9.46 -4.51 -5.00
C MET A 4 -8.78 -4.51 -3.64
N SER A 5 -9.22 -5.40 -2.75
CA SER A 5 -8.64 -5.56 -1.41
C SER A 5 -7.93 -6.90 -1.30
N LEU A 6 -6.69 -6.87 -0.85
CA LEU A 6 -5.85 -8.05 -0.62
C LEU A 6 -5.53 -8.15 0.86
N ALA A 7 -5.76 -9.32 1.44
CA ALA A 7 -5.28 -9.63 2.78
C ALA A 7 -3.76 -9.78 2.76
N ILE A 8 -3.08 -9.10 3.68
CA ILE A 8 -1.64 -9.14 3.85
C ILE A 8 -1.36 -9.91 5.13
N LEU A 9 -0.64 -11.03 5.00
CA LEU A 9 -0.21 -11.81 6.16
C LEU A 9 0.48 -10.90 7.18
N ALA A 10 0.15 -11.09 8.46
CA ALA A 10 0.69 -10.29 9.56
C ALA A 10 2.23 -10.15 9.52
N SER A 11 2.94 -11.20 9.11
CA SER A 11 4.41 -11.25 8.96
C SER A 11 4.99 -10.44 7.79
N LYS A 12 4.14 -9.86 6.95
CA LYS A 12 4.52 -9.05 5.78
C LYS A 12 4.14 -7.58 5.94
N VAL A 13 3.48 -7.21 7.04
CA VAL A 13 2.94 -5.87 7.24
C VAL A 13 4.07 -4.83 7.26
N GLU A 14 5.10 -5.05 8.06
CA GLU A 14 6.25 -4.13 8.20
C GLU A 14 7.00 -3.98 6.87
N PHE A 15 7.26 -5.11 6.20
CA PHE A 15 7.95 -5.13 4.92
C PHE A 15 7.19 -4.33 3.84
N LEU A 16 5.87 -4.53 3.72
CA LEU A 16 5.07 -3.83 2.73
C LEU A 16 4.88 -2.35 3.08
N ALA A 17 4.73 -2.00 4.37
CA ALA A 17 4.66 -0.61 4.80
C ALA A 17 5.92 0.17 4.40
N LEU A 18 7.09 -0.44 4.60
CA LEU A 18 8.37 0.15 4.20
C LEU A 18 8.47 0.26 2.68
N LYS A 19 8.22 -0.83 1.95
CA LYS A 19 8.44 -0.88 0.51
C LYS A 19 7.46 -0.01 -0.29
N LEU A 20 6.19 0.00 0.10
CA LEU A 20 5.17 0.76 -0.62
C LEU A 20 5.13 2.22 -0.19
N PHE A 21 5.31 2.52 1.09
CA PHE A 21 5.05 3.86 1.64
C PHE A 21 6.30 4.54 2.23
N GLY A 22 7.44 3.86 2.29
CA GLY A 22 8.63 4.37 2.99
C GLY A 22 8.40 4.55 4.49
N THR A 23 7.38 3.90 5.06
CA THR A 23 7.02 4.05 6.47
C THR A 23 7.65 2.91 7.26
N GLN A 24 8.57 3.25 8.17
CA GLN A 24 9.19 2.30 9.07
C GLN A 24 8.17 1.89 10.14
N VAL A 25 7.66 0.67 10.02
CA VAL A 25 6.79 0.05 11.01
C VAL A 25 7.59 -1.06 11.68
N ASP A 26 7.62 -1.02 13.01
CA ASP A 26 8.30 -2.03 13.82
C ASP A 26 7.33 -2.66 14.82
N SER A 27 7.68 -3.87 15.25
CA SER A 27 6.92 -4.66 16.21
C SER A 27 7.74 -4.83 17.49
N GLU A 28 7.14 -4.54 18.65
CA GLU A 28 7.74 -4.75 19.97
C GLU A 28 6.69 -5.34 20.91
N GLY A 29 6.87 -6.61 21.27
CA GLY A 29 5.84 -7.39 21.94
C GLY A 29 4.62 -7.60 21.03
N ASP A 30 3.43 -7.31 21.54
CA ASP A 30 2.16 -7.48 20.82
C ASP A 30 1.71 -6.23 20.04
N PHE A 31 2.53 -5.19 20.00
CA PHE A 31 2.19 -3.89 19.42
C PHE A 31 3.09 -3.52 18.24
N ARG A 32 2.48 -2.80 17.28
CA ARG A 32 3.19 -2.11 16.20
C ARG A 32 3.35 -0.62 16.50
N TYR A 33 4.44 -0.05 16.00
CA TYR A 33 4.77 1.36 16.12
C TYR A 33 5.25 1.88 14.76
N ILE A 34 4.99 3.16 14.49
CA ILE A 34 5.67 3.87 13.41
C ILE A 34 6.88 4.58 14.00
N GLU A 35 8.07 4.27 13.49
CA GLU A 35 9.29 5.00 13.84
C GLU A 35 9.45 6.22 12.92
N GLN A 36 9.58 7.39 13.53
CA GLN A 36 9.84 8.64 12.84
C GLN A 36 11.34 8.86 12.69
N ALA A 37 11.74 9.65 11.68
CA ALA A 37 13.15 9.95 11.41
C ALA A 37 13.91 10.61 12.59
N ASN A 38 13.20 11.22 13.54
CA ASN A 38 13.76 11.80 14.76
C ASN A 38 13.88 10.80 15.93
N GLY A 39 13.59 9.51 15.71
CA GLY A 39 13.59 8.45 16.71
C GLY A 39 12.32 8.38 17.57
N THR A 40 11.31 9.22 17.32
CA THR A 40 10.03 9.15 18.03
C THR A 40 9.22 7.96 17.53
N LYS A 41 8.65 7.18 18.46
CA LYS A 41 7.75 6.06 18.14
C LYS A 41 6.30 6.46 18.36
N LEU A 42 5.45 6.20 17.35
CA LEU A 42 4.01 6.36 17.46
C LEU A 42 3.35 4.99 17.60
N LEU A 43 2.75 4.70 18.75
CA LEU A 43 2.02 3.47 19.00
C LEU A 43 0.75 3.39 18.15
N ILE A 44 0.58 2.28 17.43
CA ILE A 44 -0.66 1.96 16.73
C ILE A 44 -1.56 1.18 17.69
N LYS A 45 -2.54 1.86 18.31
CA LYS A 45 -3.45 1.19 19.27
C LYS A 45 -4.46 0.25 18.60
N ASN A 46 -5.04 0.69 17.48
CA ASN A 46 -6.07 -0.05 16.75
C ASN A 46 -5.60 -0.33 15.34
N GLU A 47 -5.57 0.71 14.51
CA GLU A 47 -5.19 0.65 13.10
C GLU A 47 -4.74 2.03 12.64
N VAL A 48 -3.84 2.06 11.65
CA VAL A 48 -3.53 3.25 10.86
C VAL A 48 -3.68 2.93 9.38
N VAL A 49 -3.99 3.94 8.58
CA VAL A 49 -4.10 3.80 7.12
C VAL A 49 -2.95 4.57 6.47
N ALA A 50 -2.04 3.85 5.80
CA ALA A 50 -1.02 4.43 4.96
C ALA A 50 -1.62 4.79 3.59
N GLN A 51 -1.39 6.01 3.12
CA GLN A 51 -1.79 6.49 1.81
C GLN A 51 -0.61 7.21 1.14
N GLY A 52 -0.54 7.16 -0.19
CA GLY A 52 0.58 7.73 -0.93
C GLY A 52 1.69 6.71 -1.12
N ALA A 53 1.42 5.68 -1.92
CA ALA A 53 2.42 4.69 -2.28
C ALA A 53 3.42 5.25 -3.30
N GLN A 54 4.67 4.83 -3.17
CA GLN A 54 5.78 5.22 -4.02
C GLN A 54 5.74 4.40 -5.32
N ASP A 55 5.88 5.06 -6.46
CA ASP A 55 5.83 4.42 -7.78
C ASP A 55 6.85 3.26 -7.89
N ALA A 56 8.06 3.44 -7.33
CA ALA A 56 9.09 2.39 -7.28
C ALA A 56 8.66 1.19 -6.42
N GLY A 57 8.04 1.43 -5.26
CA GLY A 57 7.52 0.38 -4.40
C GLY A 57 6.39 -0.42 -5.05
N ILE A 58 5.51 0.26 -5.79
CA ILE A 58 4.43 -0.39 -6.55
C ILE A 58 5.03 -1.34 -7.60
N VAL A 59 6.02 -0.88 -8.37
CA VAL A 59 6.67 -1.72 -9.39
C VAL A 59 7.37 -2.92 -8.75
N GLU A 60 8.04 -2.73 -7.62
CA GLU A 60 8.74 -3.80 -6.90
C GLU A 60 7.77 -4.86 -6.35
N ILE A 61 6.67 -4.44 -5.71
CA ILE A 61 5.77 -5.32 -4.98
C ILE A 61 4.64 -5.89 -5.84
N LEU A 62 4.03 -5.05 -6.68
CA LEU A 62 2.85 -5.40 -7.49
C LEU A 62 3.20 -5.68 -8.95
N GLY A 63 4.46 -5.48 -9.32
CA GLY A 63 5.00 -5.77 -10.63
C GLY A 63 4.91 -4.60 -11.61
N PRO A 64 5.72 -4.66 -12.68
CA PRO A 64 5.84 -3.57 -13.66
C PRO A 64 4.54 -3.30 -14.41
N THR A 65 3.72 -4.34 -14.64
CA THR A 65 2.45 -4.21 -15.36
C THR A 65 1.47 -3.33 -14.59
N LEU A 66 1.28 -3.58 -13.29
CA LEU A 66 0.41 -2.73 -12.47
C LEU A 66 0.95 -1.31 -12.37
N GLY A 67 2.27 -1.17 -12.15
CA GLY A 67 2.91 0.15 -12.11
C GLY A 67 2.65 0.96 -13.37
N GLN A 68 2.79 0.36 -14.55
CA GLN A 68 2.52 1.02 -15.82
C GLN A 68 1.04 1.39 -15.99
N MET A 69 0.12 0.52 -15.58
CA MET A 69 -1.33 0.79 -15.65
C MET A 69 -1.74 1.98 -14.79
N LEU A 70 -1.22 2.08 -13.57
CA LEU A 70 -1.47 3.24 -12.71
C LEU A 70 -0.87 4.51 -13.31
N GLU A 71 0.36 4.42 -13.83
CA GLU A 71 1.10 5.56 -14.39
C GLU A 71 0.38 6.23 -15.56
N VAL A 72 -0.18 5.46 -16.49
CA VAL A 72 -0.87 5.99 -17.68
C VAL A 72 -2.31 6.39 -17.42
N SER A 73 -2.84 6.15 -16.22
CA SER A 73 -4.24 6.43 -15.91
C SER A 73 -4.52 7.95 -15.91
N PRO A 74 -5.68 8.40 -16.42
CA PRO A 74 -6.06 9.82 -16.38
C PRO A 74 -6.08 10.39 -14.96
N ALA A 75 -6.46 9.57 -13.97
CA ALA A 75 -6.51 9.98 -12.58
C ALA A 75 -5.09 10.19 -11.99
N ARG A 76 -4.09 9.39 -12.37
CA ARG A 76 -2.69 9.62 -11.96
C ARG A 76 -2.12 10.90 -12.56
N LYS A 77 -2.47 11.20 -13.80
CA LYS A 77 -2.12 12.49 -14.44
C LYS A 77 -2.67 13.67 -13.64
N GLU A 78 -3.90 13.55 -13.15
CA GLU A 78 -4.52 14.59 -12.32
C GLU A 78 -3.87 14.71 -10.93
N GLU A 79 -3.51 13.60 -10.28
CA GLU A 79 -2.72 13.65 -9.03
C GLU A 79 -1.43 14.47 -9.21
N ARG A 80 -0.72 14.25 -10.31
CA ARG A 80 0.51 14.99 -10.62
C ARG A 80 0.25 16.47 -10.89
N ASN A 81 -0.83 16.82 -11.60
CA ASN A 81 -1.23 18.22 -11.80
C ASN A 81 -1.49 18.93 -10.46
N GLN A 82 -1.97 18.19 -9.45
CA GLN A 82 -2.23 18.69 -8.10
C GLN A 82 -0.97 18.69 -7.20
N GLY A 83 0.20 18.31 -7.72
CA GLY A 83 1.44 18.23 -6.95
C GLY A 83 1.54 17.02 -6.01
N ILE A 84 0.68 16.00 -6.20
CA ILE A 84 0.72 14.77 -5.41
C ILE A 84 1.81 13.86 -5.98
N LEU A 85 2.93 13.77 -5.24
CA LEU A 85 4.10 12.98 -5.64
C LEU A 85 3.82 11.47 -5.58
N ASN A 86 3.35 10.98 -4.44
CA ASN A 86 3.07 9.55 -4.22
C ASN A 86 1.59 9.25 -4.45
N THR A 87 1.28 8.20 -5.19
CA THR A 87 -0.11 7.93 -5.62
C THR A 87 -1.00 7.46 -4.49
N ARG A 88 -2.25 7.94 -4.46
CA ARG A 88 -3.27 7.52 -3.49
C ARG A 88 -4.06 6.29 -3.94
N PHE A 89 -3.69 5.69 -5.08
CA PHE A 89 -4.38 4.50 -5.59
C PHE A 89 -4.06 3.25 -4.82
N VAL A 90 -2.93 3.22 -4.13
CA VAL A 90 -2.58 2.13 -3.23
C VAL A 90 -2.62 2.65 -1.80
N THR A 91 -3.43 2.01 -0.96
CA THR A 91 -3.53 2.31 0.47
C THR A 91 -3.40 1.03 1.27
N MET A 92 -2.93 1.13 2.51
CA MET A 92 -2.74 -0.04 3.37
C MET A 92 -3.28 0.23 4.76
N HIS A 93 -4.12 -0.68 5.24
CA HIS A 93 -4.54 -0.75 6.63
C HIS A 93 -3.52 -1.57 7.40
N ILE A 94 -2.93 -0.95 8.42
CA ILE A 94 -1.88 -1.51 9.25
C ILE A 94 -2.46 -1.67 10.65
N PRO A 95 -2.77 -2.89 11.10
CA PRO A 95 -3.32 -3.11 12.42
C PRO A 95 -2.25 -2.97 13.50
N GLY A 96 -2.66 -2.53 14.68
CA GLY A 96 -1.79 -2.36 15.84
C GLY A 96 -1.34 -3.68 16.47
N ASN A 97 -2.18 -4.72 16.37
CA ASN A 97 -1.86 -6.06 16.86
C ASN A 97 -0.98 -6.81 15.85
N VAL A 98 0.19 -7.26 16.29
CA VAL A 98 1.19 -7.94 15.47
C VAL A 98 0.71 -9.26 14.86
N ASN A 99 -0.35 -9.87 15.40
CA ASN A 99 -0.93 -11.12 14.92
C ASN A 99 -2.09 -10.91 13.92
N GLN A 100 -2.47 -9.66 13.67
CA GLN A 100 -3.53 -9.34 12.70
C GLN A 100 -2.94 -9.07 11.32
N ASP A 101 -3.63 -9.62 10.32
CA ASP A 101 -3.37 -9.37 8.90
C ASP A 101 -3.71 -7.93 8.54
N GLY A 102 -2.88 -7.33 7.69
CA GLY A 102 -3.16 -6.04 7.08
C GLY A 102 -4.09 -6.16 5.87
N ILE A 103 -4.54 -5.02 5.36
CA ILE A 103 -5.32 -4.97 4.12
C ILE A 103 -4.66 -3.99 3.16
N LEU A 104 -4.29 -4.46 1.97
CA LEU A 104 -3.82 -3.62 0.88
C LEU A 104 -4.97 -3.36 -0.08
N ASN A 105 -5.32 -2.10 -0.29
CA ASN A 105 -6.33 -1.68 -1.24
C ASN A 105 -5.66 -1.08 -2.47
N ILE A 106 -6.16 -1.46 -3.64
CA ILE A 106 -5.70 -0.97 -4.94
C ILE A 106 -6.93 -0.45 -5.70
N ASN A 107 -6.95 0.85 -5.94
CA ASN A 107 -7.99 1.52 -6.71
C ASN A 107 -7.59 1.56 -8.18
N LEU A 108 -8.42 0.94 -9.03
CA LEU A 108 -8.17 0.78 -10.45
C LEU A 108 -9.37 1.27 -11.28
N GLY A 109 -9.12 1.55 -12.56
CA GLY A 109 -10.20 1.56 -13.53
C GLY A 109 -10.82 0.17 -13.66
N GLU A 110 -12.06 0.09 -14.15
CA GLU A 110 -12.80 -1.18 -14.18
C GLU A 110 -12.17 -2.20 -15.14
N ALA A 111 -11.74 -1.76 -16.33
CA ALA A 111 -11.05 -2.61 -17.30
C ALA A 111 -9.70 -3.11 -16.75
N GLU A 112 -8.97 -2.23 -16.06
CA GLU A 112 -7.71 -2.52 -15.40
C GLU A 112 -7.89 -3.54 -14.27
N ALA A 113 -8.93 -3.40 -13.45
CA ALA A 113 -9.24 -4.32 -12.37
C ALA A 113 -9.47 -5.75 -12.86
N TYR A 114 -10.11 -5.94 -14.02
CA TYR A 114 -10.29 -7.26 -14.63
C TYR A 114 -8.95 -7.89 -15.05
N GLN A 115 -8.05 -7.11 -15.67
CA GLN A 115 -6.73 -7.59 -16.06
C GLN A 115 -5.89 -8.00 -14.84
N VAL A 116 -5.92 -7.20 -13.78
CA VAL A 116 -5.19 -7.47 -12.54
C VAL A 116 -5.74 -8.70 -11.83
N LYS A 117 -7.06 -8.88 -11.79
CA LYS A 117 -7.68 -10.08 -11.25
C LYS A 117 -7.19 -11.33 -11.99
N ASP A 118 -7.14 -11.26 -13.31
CA ASP A 118 -6.63 -12.38 -14.12
C ASP A 118 -5.16 -12.67 -13.80
N MET A 119 -4.30 -11.65 -13.65
CA MET A 119 -2.89 -11.83 -13.30
C MET A 119 -2.68 -12.44 -11.91
N LEU A 120 -3.50 -12.05 -10.93
CA LEU A 120 -3.36 -12.50 -9.54
C LEU A 120 -3.94 -13.90 -9.29
N PHE A 121 -4.93 -14.33 -10.08
CA PHE A 121 -5.72 -15.52 -9.77
C PHE A 121 -5.80 -16.57 -10.88
N LYS A 122 -5.36 -16.30 -12.12
CA LYS A 122 -5.22 -17.34 -13.14
C LYS A 122 -3.83 -17.95 -13.06
N THR A 123 -3.77 -19.13 -12.44
CA THR A 123 -2.64 -20.06 -12.44
C THR A 123 -2.61 -20.89 -13.71
#